data_AF-A0A936BJJ8-F1
#
_entry.id   AF-A0A936BJJ8-F1
#
_cell.length_a   1.000
_cell.length_b   1.000
_cell.length_c   1.000
_cell.angle_alpha   90.00
_cell.angle_beta   90.00
_cell.angle_gamma   90.00
#
_symmetry.space_group_name_H-M   'P 1'
#
loop_
_entity.id
_entity.type
_entity.pdbx_description
1 polymer ?
#
loop_
_entity_poly.entity_id
_entity_poly.type
_entity_poly.pdbx_seq_one_letter_code
_entity_poly.pdbx_strand_id
1 'polypeptide(L)'
;MNKYIYMILVTILLSNKISFSQELTLIEKEEIISELDSTDFWIKSGALDKIKDYKIVEAIPKLLEKIWVEAPNGLGFSFLQALYMLDYPNFIEIAHTFIDSAESFNYQYSPNNPLSMKMMATSLLFKVDDFSTKNYLFESIEADTLNKVAAFHIGMLEDLALNVPEYKDYSITELLKLVSEENKTYLTKNDKFFALYVLQEISGSNIINLAQDIIQNRPDFSLKALSLKILEEKKFNNLENFIKERIVSDTSNSFKLLLTSSLTKNFSDPSTYVFLHEQMNLENDPTLKQLIEIKIIKFIPVIPDSTISATTMLDTLISYTNQCYGYEWLKDENYKNELLTKLTNAENYLNAGDSLNCKTEITAFQNSVDLVYQNPEQNYPKYVSDEGYKFLYYYSGYIIERL
;
A
#
# COMPACT_ATOMS: atom_id res chain seq x y z
N MET A 1 10.94 29.53 -12.35
CA MET A 1 11.08 28.35 -13.23
C MET A 1 10.04 27.32 -12.80
N ASN A 2 9.13 26.92 -13.69
CA ASN A 2 7.87 26.26 -13.33
C ASN A 2 8.13 24.85 -12.76
N LYS A 3 7.58 24.52 -11.58
CA LYS A 3 7.75 23.21 -10.90
C LYS A 3 7.42 22.04 -11.84
N TYR A 4 6.48 22.24 -12.75
CA TYR A 4 6.09 21.27 -13.78
C TYR A 4 7.18 20.97 -14.81
N ILE A 5 8.00 21.96 -15.20
CA ILE A 5 9.11 21.74 -16.15
C ILE A 5 10.21 20.92 -15.48
N TYR A 6 10.49 21.16 -14.19
CA TYR A 6 11.47 20.39 -13.44
C TYR A 6 11.01 18.94 -13.22
N MET A 7 9.71 18.73 -12.95
CA MET A 7 9.14 17.40 -12.80
C MET A 7 9.19 16.62 -14.12
N ILE A 8 8.83 17.24 -15.25
CA ILE A 8 8.91 16.62 -16.58
C ILE A 8 10.38 16.30 -16.95
N LEU A 9 11.33 17.19 -16.66
CA LEU A 9 12.76 16.92 -16.89
C LEU A 9 13.30 15.80 -16.00
N VAL A 10 12.87 15.72 -14.75
CA VAL A 10 13.24 14.62 -13.84
C VAL A 10 12.59 13.31 -14.27
N THR A 11 11.34 13.32 -14.73
CA THR A 11 10.70 12.12 -15.30
C THR A 11 11.39 11.69 -16.58
N ILE A 12 11.75 12.62 -17.48
CA ILE A 12 12.51 12.33 -18.71
C ILE A 12 13.92 11.82 -18.39
N LEU A 13 14.61 12.37 -17.39
CA LEU A 13 15.94 11.92 -16.95
C LEU A 13 15.89 10.57 -16.22
N LEU A 14 14.79 10.28 -15.51
CA LEU A 14 14.58 9.00 -14.85
C LEU A 14 14.08 7.92 -15.82
N SER A 15 13.31 8.27 -16.85
CA SER A 15 13.03 7.38 -17.99
C SER A 15 14.23 7.22 -18.92
N ASN A 16 15.16 8.18 -18.92
CA ASN A 16 16.49 8.09 -19.53
C ASN A 16 17.56 7.48 -18.60
N LYS A 17 17.16 6.86 -17.49
CA LYS A 17 17.79 5.59 -17.12
C LYS A 17 17.31 4.52 -18.12
N ILE A 18 17.45 4.74 -19.43
CA ILE A 18 18.46 3.99 -20.21
C ILE A 18 19.42 3.33 -19.23
N SER A 19 19.09 2.08 -18.89
CA SER A 19 20.05 1.13 -18.41
C SER A 19 21.33 1.39 -19.18
N PHE A 20 22.39 1.86 -18.53
CA PHE A 20 23.75 1.64 -18.99
C PHE A 20 24.02 0.13 -18.91
N SER A 21 23.17 -0.68 -19.56
CA SER A 21 23.54 -1.95 -20.10
C SER A 21 24.61 -1.59 -21.11
N GLN A 22 25.87 -1.86 -20.78
CA GLN A 22 26.91 -1.83 -21.80
C GLN A 22 26.39 -2.59 -23.01
N GLU A 23 26.34 -1.95 -24.17
CA GLU A 23 25.94 -2.64 -25.39
C GLU A 23 26.95 -3.76 -25.60
N LEU A 24 26.48 -5.00 -25.51
CA LEU A 24 27.30 -6.17 -25.77
C LEU A 24 27.80 -6.10 -27.21
N THR A 25 29.09 -6.36 -27.39
CA THR A 25 29.68 -6.57 -28.70
C THR A 25 29.07 -7.79 -29.38
N LEU A 26 29.16 -7.86 -30.70
CA LEU A 26 28.69 -9.04 -31.45
C LEU A 26 29.35 -10.33 -30.95
N ILE A 27 30.63 -10.27 -30.58
CA ILE A 27 31.38 -11.43 -30.07
C ILE A 27 30.80 -11.91 -28.74
N GLU A 28 30.51 -11.00 -27.81
CA GLU A 28 29.91 -11.34 -26.52
C GLU A 28 28.50 -11.90 -26.68
N LYS A 29 27.70 -11.35 -27.61
CA LYS A 29 26.37 -11.89 -27.93
C LYS A 29 26.46 -13.33 -28.46
N GLU A 30 27.35 -13.59 -29.41
CA GLU A 30 27.56 -14.93 -29.98
C GLU A 30 28.09 -15.92 -28.93
N GLU A 31 28.96 -15.47 -28.02
CA GLU A 31 29.43 -16.29 -26.89
C GLU A 31 28.24 -16.73 -26.02
N ILE A 32 27.37 -15.80 -25.61
CA ILE A 32 26.17 -16.09 -24.83
C ILE A 32 25.20 -17.01 -25.60
N ILE A 33 25.01 -16.79 -26.90
CA ILE A 33 24.15 -17.66 -27.73
C ILE A 33 24.74 -19.08 -27.81
N SER A 34 26.06 -19.21 -27.92
CA SER A 34 26.75 -20.51 -27.96
C SER A 34 26.66 -21.28 -26.65
N GLU A 35 26.53 -20.59 -25.50
CA GLU A 35 26.30 -21.23 -24.20
C GLU A 35 24.98 -22.04 -24.18
N LEU A 36 24.01 -21.74 -25.06
CA LEU A 36 22.77 -22.54 -25.22
C LEU A 36 23.02 -23.95 -25.78
N ASP A 37 24.18 -24.22 -26.38
CA ASP A 37 24.58 -25.55 -26.83
C ASP A 37 25.28 -26.38 -25.73
N SER A 38 25.52 -25.79 -24.56
CA SER A 38 26.14 -26.50 -23.44
C SER A 38 25.31 -27.69 -22.98
N THR A 39 25.98 -28.78 -22.60
CA THR A 39 25.33 -29.91 -21.92
C THR A 39 25.00 -29.60 -20.46
N ASP A 40 25.59 -28.55 -19.89
CA ASP A 40 25.37 -28.13 -18.52
C ASP A 40 24.08 -27.28 -18.41
N PHE A 41 23.18 -27.70 -17.52
CA PHE A 41 21.91 -27.02 -17.27
C PHE A 41 22.10 -25.58 -16.80
N TRP A 42 23.05 -25.33 -15.90
CA TRP A 42 23.26 -24.02 -15.28
C TRP A 42 23.86 -23.03 -16.26
N ILE A 43 24.75 -23.49 -17.15
CA ILE A 43 25.30 -22.67 -18.23
C ILE A 43 24.17 -22.22 -19.17
N LYS A 44 23.31 -23.16 -19.62
CA LYS A 44 22.15 -22.82 -20.46
C LYS A 44 21.17 -21.87 -19.78
N SER A 45 20.86 -22.11 -18.50
CA SER A 45 19.97 -21.24 -17.73
C SER A 45 20.54 -19.82 -17.61
N GLY A 46 21.84 -19.70 -17.29
CA GLY A 46 22.51 -18.41 -17.20
C GLY A 46 22.55 -17.66 -18.54
N ALA A 47 22.75 -18.39 -19.65
CA ALA A 47 22.68 -17.82 -20.99
C ALA A 47 21.28 -17.27 -21.31
N LEU A 48 20.21 -17.99 -20.97
CA LEU A 48 18.82 -17.53 -21.14
C LEU A 48 18.53 -16.26 -20.33
N ASP A 49 19.03 -16.17 -19.11
CA ASP A 49 18.89 -14.96 -18.28
C ASP A 49 19.60 -13.76 -18.92
N LYS A 50 20.85 -13.93 -19.36
CA LYS A 50 21.58 -12.89 -20.10
C LYS A 50 20.83 -12.47 -21.38
N ILE A 51 20.29 -13.42 -22.16
CA ILE A 51 19.54 -13.12 -23.38
C ILE A 51 18.32 -12.24 -23.08
N LYS A 52 17.58 -12.53 -22.00
CA LYS A 52 16.41 -11.74 -21.57
C LYS A 52 16.83 -10.35 -21.07
N ASP A 53 17.86 -10.27 -20.25
CA ASP A 53 18.32 -9.04 -19.61
C ASP A 53 18.92 -8.05 -20.62
N TYR A 54 19.73 -8.56 -21.56
CA TYR A 54 20.39 -7.76 -22.61
C TYR A 54 19.58 -7.68 -23.91
N LYS A 55 18.38 -8.28 -23.96
CA LYS A 55 17.49 -8.31 -25.14
C LYS A 55 18.21 -8.73 -26.43
N ILE A 56 18.93 -9.85 -26.39
CA ILE A 56 19.73 -10.36 -27.52
C ILE A 56 18.81 -10.98 -28.58
N VAL A 57 18.28 -10.16 -29.49
CA VAL A 57 17.35 -10.58 -30.57
C VAL A 57 17.98 -11.58 -31.54
N GLU A 58 19.30 -11.55 -31.71
CA GLU A 58 20.05 -12.48 -32.54
C GLU A 58 19.92 -13.93 -32.05
N ALA A 59 19.55 -14.15 -30.79
CA ALA A 59 19.35 -15.48 -30.22
C ALA A 59 18.07 -16.19 -30.72
N ILE A 60 17.11 -15.47 -31.31
CA ILE A 60 15.77 -16.01 -31.66
C ILE A 60 15.84 -17.32 -32.47
N PRO A 61 16.62 -17.43 -33.57
CA PRO A 61 16.69 -18.68 -34.33
C PRO A 61 17.15 -19.87 -33.47
N LYS A 62 18.11 -19.65 -32.57
CA LYS A 62 18.63 -20.68 -31.67
C LYS A 62 17.61 -21.07 -30.60
N LEU A 63 16.86 -20.10 -30.07
CA LEU A 63 15.79 -20.35 -29.12
C LEU A 63 14.69 -21.23 -29.73
N LEU A 64 14.30 -20.95 -30.99
CA LEU A 64 13.30 -21.72 -31.74
C LEU A 64 13.75 -23.15 -32.04
N GLU A 65 15.04 -23.35 -32.34
CA GLU A 65 15.63 -24.68 -32.55
C GLU A 65 15.58 -25.52 -31.26
N LYS A 66 15.89 -24.91 -30.12
CA LYS A 66 16.16 -25.62 -28.86
C LYS A 66 14.96 -25.81 -27.95
N ILE A 67 13.94 -24.96 -28.03
CA ILE A 67 12.80 -24.96 -27.09
C ILE A 67 12.15 -26.34 -26.94
N TRP A 68 12.00 -27.09 -28.04
CA TRP A 68 11.36 -28.42 -28.05
C TRP A 68 12.26 -29.53 -27.51
N VAL A 69 13.57 -29.43 -27.74
CA VAL A 69 14.57 -30.41 -27.29
C VAL A 69 14.84 -30.25 -25.79
N GLU A 70 14.80 -29.01 -25.30
CA GLU A 70 15.13 -28.65 -23.92
C GLU A 70 13.91 -28.60 -22.98
N ALA A 71 12.68 -28.68 -23.52
CA ALA A 71 11.46 -28.75 -22.71
C ALA A 71 11.44 -29.89 -21.69
N PRO A 72 11.84 -31.14 -22.02
CA PRO A 72 11.99 -32.23 -21.07
C PRO A 72 12.94 -31.92 -19.88
N ASN A 73 13.97 -31.11 -20.11
CA ASN A 73 14.99 -30.80 -19.11
C ASN A 73 14.57 -29.66 -18.15
N GLY A 74 13.31 -29.21 -18.23
CA GLY A 74 12.79 -28.12 -17.40
C GLY A 74 13.15 -26.72 -17.90
N LEU A 75 13.88 -26.58 -19.01
CA LEU A 75 14.25 -25.28 -19.58
C LEU A 75 13.26 -24.75 -20.63
N GLY A 76 12.39 -25.60 -21.19
CA GLY A 76 11.49 -25.18 -22.28
C GLY A 76 10.66 -23.93 -21.97
N PHE A 77 10.19 -23.77 -20.74
CA PHE A 77 9.50 -22.55 -20.33
C PHE A 77 10.42 -21.31 -20.34
N SER A 78 11.69 -21.44 -19.92
CA SER A 78 12.66 -20.34 -19.96
C SER A 78 12.98 -19.91 -21.40
N PHE A 79 13.02 -20.86 -22.34
CA PHE A 79 13.12 -20.56 -23.77
C PHE A 79 11.87 -19.81 -24.27
N LEU A 80 10.67 -20.26 -23.90
CA LEU A 80 9.42 -19.60 -24.26
C LEU A 80 9.36 -18.16 -23.70
N GLN A 81 9.77 -17.99 -22.45
CA GLN A 81 9.87 -16.68 -21.79
C GLN A 81 10.87 -15.76 -22.49
N ALA A 82 12.01 -16.29 -22.96
CA ALA A 82 12.97 -15.51 -23.73
C ALA A 82 12.36 -15.02 -25.06
N LEU A 83 11.62 -15.87 -25.77
CA LEU A 83 10.90 -15.46 -26.99
C LEU A 83 9.86 -14.36 -26.71
N TYR A 84 9.10 -14.47 -25.63
CA TYR A 84 8.19 -13.41 -25.17
C TYR A 84 8.94 -12.10 -24.88
N MET A 85 10.04 -12.16 -24.12
CA MET A 85 10.83 -10.99 -23.74
C MET A 85 11.52 -10.29 -24.90
N LEU A 86 11.74 -10.99 -26.01
CA LEU A 86 12.33 -10.45 -27.24
C LEU A 86 11.26 -9.98 -28.24
N ASP A 87 9.99 -9.90 -27.82
CA ASP A 87 8.85 -9.49 -28.65
C ASP A 87 8.76 -10.28 -29.97
N TYR A 88 9.00 -11.60 -29.91
CA TYR A 88 8.97 -12.45 -31.10
C TYR A 88 7.58 -12.43 -31.77
N PRO A 89 7.46 -12.07 -33.06
CA PRO A 89 6.15 -11.80 -33.68
C PRO A 89 5.16 -12.98 -33.66
N ASN A 90 5.65 -14.22 -33.71
CA ASN A 90 4.80 -15.43 -33.69
C ASN A 90 4.78 -16.08 -32.29
N PHE A 91 5.00 -15.29 -31.23
CA PHE A 91 5.03 -15.79 -29.86
C PHE A 91 3.75 -16.55 -29.48
N ILE A 92 2.57 -16.00 -29.81
CA ILE A 92 1.27 -16.60 -29.46
C ILE A 92 1.16 -18.03 -30.03
N GLU A 93 1.44 -18.21 -31.33
CA GLU A 93 1.39 -19.52 -31.99
C GLU A 93 2.34 -20.54 -31.34
N ILE A 94 3.55 -20.10 -31.00
CA ILE A 94 4.54 -20.95 -30.33
C ILE A 94 4.09 -21.33 -28.92
N ALA A 95 3.53 -20.39 -28.16
CA ALA A 95 3.04 -20.65 -26.82
C ALA A 95 1.89 -21.67 -26.83
N HIS A 96 0.95 -21.56 -27.77
CA HIS A 96 -0.10 -22.57 -27.97
C HIS A 96 0.48 -23.94 -28.35
N THR A 97 1.42 -23.97 -29.30
CA THR A 97 2.09 -25.21 -29.70
C THR A 97 2.85 -25.86 -28.51
N PHE A 98 3.43 -25.03 -27.64
CA PHE A 98 4.10 -25.48 -26.42
C PHE A 98 3.12 -26.12 -25.43
N ILE A 99 1.95 -25.51 -25.25
CA ILE A 99 0.84 -26.05 -24.44
C ILE A 99 0.37 -27.40 -24.99
N ASP A 100 0.13 -27.49 -26.30
CA ASP A 100 -0.34 -28.73 -26.94
C ASP A 100 0.69 -29.86 -26.84
N SER A 101 1.98 -29.51 -26.89
CA SER A 101 3.08 -30.47 -26.82
C SER A 101 3.42 -30.92 -25.39
N ALA A 102 2.89 -30.23 -24.36
CA ALA A 102 3.33 -30.44 -22.99
C ALA A 102 3.14 -31.89 -22.49
N GLU A 103 2.11 -32.61 -22.93
CA GLU A 103 1.92 -34.02 -22.55
C GLU A 103 3.00 -34.96 -23.09
N SER A 104 3.67 -34.57 -24.18
CA SER A 104 4.67 -35.40 -24.86
C SER A 104 6.09 -35.25 -24.32
N PHE A 105 6.34 -34.25 -23.46
CA PHE A 105 7.67 -34.02 -22.91
C PHE A 105 8.06 -35.11 -21.91
N ASN A 106 9.35 -35.42 -21.84
CA ASN A 106 9.88 -36.36 -20.85
C ASN A 106 10.16 -35.64 -19.52
N TYR A 107 9.32 -35.84 -18.51
CA TYR A 107 9.44 -35.18 -17.20
C TYR A 107 10.31 -35.92 -16.17
N GLN A 108 11.02 -36.99 -16.56
CA GLN A 108 11.76 -37.85 -15.62
C GLN A 108 12.72 -37.09 -14.70
N TYR A 109 13.26 -35.96 -15.16
CA TYR A 109 14.22 -35.12 -14.42
C TYR A 109 13.70 -33.71 -14.14
N SER A 110 12.43 -33.43 -14.44
CA SER A 110 11.83 -32.11 -14.29
C SER A 110 11.01 -32.04 -13.00
N PRO A 111 11.10 -30.95 -12.21
CA PRO A 111 10.24 -30.76 -11.06
C PRO A 111 8.80 -30.40 -11.43
N ASN A 112 8.54 -30.14 -12.73
CA ASN A 112 7.26 -29.74 -13.29
C ASN A 112 6.54 -30.95 -13.89
N ASN A 113 5.22 -30.83 -14.07
CA ASN A 113 4.38 -31.77 -14.78
C ASN A 113 3.72 -31.08 -16.00
N PRO A 114 3.01 -31.82 -16.88
CA PRO A 114 2.33 -31.24 -18.04
C PRO A 114 1.43 -30.05 -17.70
N LEU A 115 0.60 -30.18 -16.66
CA LEU A 115 -0.32 -29.12 -16.23
C LEU A 115 0.44 -27.86 -15.78
N SER A 116 1.53 -28.01 -15.02
CA SER A 116 2.38 -26.88 -14.62
C SER A 116 2.98 -26.16 -15.83
N MET A 117 3.47 -26.90 -16.84
CA MET A 117 4.01 -26.30 -18.06
C MET A 117 2.95 -25.56 -18.88
N LYS A 118 1.75 -26.15 -19.02
CA LYS A 118 0.62 -25.51 -19.71
C LYS A 118 0.19 -24.22 -19.02
N MET A 119 0.11 -24.24 -17.69
CA MET A 119 -0.24 -23.07 -16.89
C MET A 119 0.86 -21.99 -16.95
N MET A 120 2.15 -22.36 -16.89
CA MET A 120 3.25 -21.41 -17.06
C MET A 120 3.21 -20.72 -18.43
N ALA A 121 3.01 -21.47 -19.52
CA ALA A 121 2.83 -20.89 -20.85
C ALA A 121 1.57 -20.01 -20.95
N THR A 122 0.46 -20.44 -20.34
CA THR A 122 -0.78 -19.64 -20.23
C THR A 122 -0.53 -18.30 -19.53
N SER A 123 0.32 -18.26 -18.50
CA SER A 123 0.66 -17.00 -17.82
C SER A 123 1.39 -16.00 -18.72
N LEU A 124 2.11 -16.47 -19.76
CA LEU A 124 2.73 -15.58 -20.75
C LEU A 124 1.71 -15.13 -21.81
N LEU A 125 0.77 -15.99 -22.19
CA LEU A 125 -0.33 -15.63 -23.09
C LEU A 125 -1.22 -14.52 -22.48
N PHE A 126 -1.51 -14.58 -21.18
CA PHE A 126 -2.27 -13.53 -20.49
C PHE A 126 -1.58 -12.16 -20.57
N LYS A 127 -0.24 -12.11 -20.57
CA LYS A 127 0.52 -10.86 -20.70
C LYS A 127 0.42 -10.21 -22.08
N VAL A 128 -0.04 -10.96 -23.09
CA VAL A 128 -0.33 -10.46 -24.44
C VAL A 128 -1.84 -10.45 -24.72
N ASP A 129 -2.65 -10.37 -23.66
CA ASP A 129 -4.12 -10.34 -23.68
C ASP A 129 -4.79 -11.56 -24.35
N ASP A 130 -4.09 -12.70 -24.46
CA ASP A 130 -4.66 -13.96 -24.92
C ASP A 130 -5.11 -14.82 -23.73
N PHE A 131 -6.41 -14.78 -23.45
CA PHE A 131 -7.05 -15.54 -22.37
C PHE A 131 -7.65 -16.88 -22.81
N SER A 132 -7.36 -17.36 -24.03
CA SER A 132 -8.00 -18.55 -24.60
C SER A 132 -7.66 -19.85 -23.86
N THR A 133 -6.54 -19.91 -23.14
CA THR A 133 -6.09 -21.10 -22.41
C THR A 133 -6.34 -21.05 -20.89
N LYS A 134 -7.20 -20.12 -20.43
CA LYS A 134 -7.57 -19.92 -19.01
C LYS A 134 -8.01 -21.19 -18.27
N ASN A 135 -8.54 -22.20 -18.95
CA ASN A 135 -8.99 -23.43 -18.29
C ASN A 135 -7.86 -24.16 -17.57
N TYR A 136 -6.60 -24.06 -18.03
CA TYR A 136 -5.46 -24.65 -17.33
C TYR A 136 -5.16 -24.00 -15.98
N LEU A 137 -5.52 -22.72 -15.80
CA LEU A 137 -5.48 -22.08 -14.48
C LEU A 137 -6.48 -22.76 -13.54
N PHE A 138 -7.72 -22.96 -13.99
CA PHE A 138 -8.77 -23.58 -13.18
C PHE A 138 -8.43 -25.04 -12.83
N GLU A 139 -8.00 -25.82 -13.81
CA GLU A 139 -7.52 -27.19 -13.59
C GLU A 139 -6.37 -27.23 -12.58
N SER A 140 -5.43 -26.28 -12.64
CA SER A 140 -4.31 -26.21 -11.71
C SER A 140 -4.73 -25.85 -10.28
N ILE A 141 -5.70 -24.97 -10.12
CA ILE A 141 -6.30 -24.62 -8.82
C ILE A 141 -7.04 -25.83 -8.24
N GLU A 142 -7.86 -26.52 -9.05
CA GLU A 142 -8.64 -27.69 -8.61
C GLU A 142 -7.76 -28.89 -8.25
N ALA A 143 -6.67 -29.11 -8.98
CA ALA A 143 -5.73 -30.21 -8.72
C ALA A 143 -4.93 -30.06 -7.41
N ASP A 144 -5.19 -29.02 -6.62
CA ASP A 144 -4.46 -28.65 -5.39
C ASP A 144 -2.93 -28.59 -5.62
N THR A 145 -2.53 -28.26 -6.85
CA THR A 145 -1.13 -28.04 -7.23
C THR A 145 -0.62 -26.67 -6.77
N LEU A 146 -1.44 -25.92 -6.01
CA LEU A 146 -1.14 -24.65 -5.34
C LEU A 146 0.16 -24.71 -4.51
N ASN A 147 0.58 -25.92 -4.11
CA ASN A 147 1.80 -26.21 -3.37
C ASN A 147 3.11 -25.63 -3.94
N LYS A 148 3.19 -25.23 -5.22
CA LYS A 148 4.44 -24.71 -5.83
C LYS A 148 4.30 -23.40 -6.62
N VAL A 149 3.08 -22.91 -6.85
CA VAL A 149 2.85 -21.92 -7.92
C VAL A 149 1.91 -20.76 -7.51
N ALA A 150 1.64 -20.61 -6.21
CA ALA A 150 0.68 -19.65 -5.69
C ALA A 150 0.84 -18.21 -6.24
N ALA A 151 2.08 -17.72 -6.40
CA ALA A 151 2.33 -16.39 -6.96
C ALA A 151 1.87 -16.23 -8.43
N PHE A 152 2.06 -17.25 -9.28
CA PHE A 152 1.58 -17.20 -10.67
C PHE A 152 0.06 -17.28 -10.70
N HIS A 153 -0.55 -18.13 -9.87
CA HIS A 153 -2.00 -18.23 -9.76
C HIS A 153 -2.61 -16.88 -9.37
N ILE A 154 -2.05 -16.20 -8.38
CA ILE A 154 -2.52 -14.89 -7.92
C ILE A 154 -2.48 -13.85 -9.05
N GLY A 155 -1.35 -13.74 -9.76
CA GLY A 155 -1.22 -12.80 -10.88
C GLY A 155 -2.17 -13.12 -12.03
N MET A 156 -2.34 -14.39 -12.37
CA MET A 156 -3.28 -14.79 -13.43
C MET A 156 -4.75 -14.56 -13.04
N LEU A 157 -5.11 -14.72 -11.76
CA LEU A 157 -6.45 -14.40 -11.25
C LEU A 157 -6.72 -12.89 -11.30
N GLU A 158 -5.70 -12.06 -11.03
CA GLU A 158 -5.75 -10.61 -11.23
C GLU A 158 -6.02 -10.27 -12.70
N ASP A 159 -5.21 -10.81 -13.62
CA ASP A 159 -5.35 -10.56 -15.05
C ASP A 159 -6.75 -10.93 -15.56
N LEU A 160 -7.29 -12.08 -15.15
CA LEU A 160 -8.67 -12.47 -15.49
C LEU A 160 -9.71 -11.52 -14.90
N ALA A 161 -9.55 -11.10 -13.64
CA ALA A 161 -10.52 -10.24 -12.98
C ALA A 161 -10.61 -8.85 -13.63
N LEU A 162 -9.48 -8.36 -14.15
CA LEU A 162 -9.37 -7.06 -14.80
C LEU A 162 -9.81 -7.09 -16.27
N ASN A 163 -9.43 -8.15 -17.01
CA ASN A 163 -9.56 -8.17 -18.47
C ASN A 163 -10.69 -9.05 -18.99
N VAL A 164 -11.23 -9.96 -18.17
CA VAL A 164 -12.29 -10.90 -18.58
C VAL A 164 -13.46 -10.84 -17.58
N PRO A 165 -14.41 -9.88 -17.74
CA PRO A 165 -15.41 -9.55 -16.72
C PRO A 165 -16.24 -10.73 -16.19
N GLU A 166 -16.52 -11.74 -17.02
CA GLU A 166 -17.25 -12.95 -16.62
C GLU A 166 -16.53 -13.80 -15.56
N TYR A 167 -15.21 -13.64 -15.38
CA TYR A 167 -14.43 -14.34 -14.35
C TYR A 167 -14.10 -13.50 -13.12
N LYS A 168 -14.53 -12.23 -13.07
CA LYS A 168 -14.19 -11.34 -11.95
C LYS A 168 -14.60 -11.91 -10.59
N ASP A 169 -15.85 -12.36 -10.46
CA ASP A 169 -16.35 -12.90 -9.20
C ASP A 169 -15.71 -14.23 -8.82
N TYR A 170 -15.39 -15.05 -9.82
CA TYR A 170 -14.63 -16.29 -9.63
C TYR A 170 -13.22 -15.98 -9.09
N SER A 171 -12.48 -15.08 -9.74
CA SER A 171 -11.13 -14.69 -9.33
C SER A 171 -11.10 -14.13 -7.91
N ILE A 172 -12.06 -13.24 -7.57
CA ILE A 172 -12.22 -12.73 -6.21
C ILE A 172 -12.46 -13.86 -5.22
N THR A 173 -13.34 -14.81 -5.55
CA THR A 173 -13.67 -15.94 -4.69
C THR A 173 -12.43 -16.82 -4.42
N GLU A 174 -11.64 -17.13 -5.44
CA GLU A 174 -10.42 -17.93 -5.26
C GLU A 174 -9.36 -17.18 -4.45
N LEU A 175 -9.13 -15.90 -4.71
CA LEU A 175 -8.20 -15.08 -3.92
C LEU A 175 -8.64 -14.95 -2.45
N LEU A 176 -9.95 -14.82 -2.20
CA LEU A 176 -10.50 -14.80 -0.84
C LEU A 176 -10.24 -16.11 -0.09
N LYS A 177 -10.32 -17.26 -0.76
CA LYS A 177 -9.95 -18.56 -0.18
C LYS A 177 -8.47 -18.57 0.22
N LEU A 178 -7.58 -18.10 -0.66
CA LEU A 178 -6.13 -18.04 -0.37
C LEU A 178 -5.82 -17.18 0.87
N VAL A 179 -6.48 -16.04 1.03
CA VAL A 179 -6.29 -15.17 2.21
C VAL A 179 -6.89 -15.80 3.48
N SER A 180 -8.04 -16.47 3.36
CA SER A 180 -8.81 -16.96 4.51
C SER A 180 -8.29 -18.26 5.13
N GLU A 181 -7.57 -19.08 4.36
CA GLU A 181 -7.11 -20.40 4.78
C GLU A 181 -5.94 -20.34 5.79
N GLU A 182 -6.14 -20.81 7.03
CA GLU A 182 -5.06 -20.83 8.05
C GLU A 182 -4.17 -22.07 7.98
N ASN A 183 -4.76 -23.21 7.62
CA ASN A 183 -4.20 -24.53 7.92
C ASN A 183 -3.50 -25.19 6.73
N LYS A 184 -3.43 -24.54 5.58
CA LYS A 184 -2.70 -25.10 4.44
C LYS A 184 -1.21 -24.84 4.60
N THR A 185 -0.47 -25.91 4.83
CA THR A 185 0.98 -25.92 5.13
C THR A 185 1.85 -25.34 4.02
N TYR A 186 1.29 -25.17 2.81
CA TYR A 186 2.03 -24.73 1.64
C TYR A 186 1.86 -23.25 1.28
N LEU A 187 0.82 -22.56 1.78
CA LEU A 187 0.66 -21.14 1.51
C LEU A 187 1.62 -20.35 2.40
N THR A 188 2.55 -19.65 1.77
CA THR A 188 3.46 -18.77 2.50
C THR A 188 2.71 -17.52 2.96
N LYS A 189 3.24 -16.84 3.97
CA LYS A 189 2.74 -15.52 4.39
C LYS A 189 2.76 -14.51 3.24
N ASN A 190 3.75 -14.63 2.35
CA ASN A 190 3.89 -13.77 1.18
C ASN A 190 2.74 -14.00 0.19
N ASP A 191 2.36 -15.25 -0.06
CA ASP A 191 1.25 -15.55 -1.00
C ASP A 191 -0.06 -14.93 -0.51
N LYS A 192 -0.36 -15.05 0.79
CA LYS A 192 -1.55 -14.41 1.39
C LYS A 192 -1.49 -12.90 1.31
N PHE A 193 -0.31 -12.32 1.52
CA PHE A 193 -0.10 -10.89 1.41
C PHE A 193 -0.33 -10.40 -0.03
N PHE A 194 0.23 -11.10 -1.03
CA PHE A 194 0.02 -10.78 -2.44
C PHE A 194 -1.45 -10.96 -2.85
N ALA A 195 -2.11 -12.03 -2.41
CA ALA A 195 -3.53 -12.23 -2.68
C ALA A 195 -4.39 -11.11 -2.09
N LEU A 196 -4.11 -10.68 -0.84
CA LEU A 196 -4.79 -9.54 -0.22
C LEU A 196 -4.51 -8.22 -0.97
N TYR A 197 -3.28 -8.02 -1.43
CA TYR A 197 -2.89 -6.86 -2.21
C TYR A 197 -3.65 -6.80 -3.54
N VAL A 198 -3.75 -7.92 -4.27
CA VAL A 198 -4.56 -8.00 -5.50
C VAL A 198 -6.04 -7.75 -5.19
N LEU A 199 -6.58 -8.37 -4.15
CA LEU A 199 -7.99 -8.22 -3.75
C LEU A 199 -8.36 -6.76 -3.47
N GLN A 200 -7.45 -5.96 -2.91
CA GLN A 200 -7.65 -4.53 -2.66
C GLN A 200 -7.98 -3.74 -3.95
N GLU A 201 -7.36 -4.13 -5.07
CA GLU A 201 -7.53 -3.48 -6.37
C GLU A 201 -8.83 -3.94 -7.04
N ILE A 202 -9.14 -5.24 -7.01
CA ILE A 202 -10.24 -5.81 -7.81
C ILE A 202 -11.59 -5.91 -7.08
N SER A 203 -11.61 -5.98 -5.74
CA SER A 203 -12.83 -6.32 -4.96
C SER A 203 -13.70 -5.14 -4.55
N GLY A 204 -13.28 -3.90 -4.82
CA GLY A 204 -14.04 -2.70 -4.47
C GLY A 204 -14.27 -2.54 -2.97
N SER A 205 -15.51 -2.31 -2.53
CA SER A 205 -15.87 -2.07 -1.12
C SER A 205 -15.90 -3.33 -0.25
N ASN A 206 -16.03 -4.52 -0.84
CA ASN A 206 -16.15 -5.78 -0.10
C ASN A 206 -14.87 -6.11 0.69
N ILE A 207 -13.74 -5.50 0.33
CA ILE A 207 -12.45 -5.70 1.01
C ILE A 207 -12.43 -5.16 2.45
N ILE A 208 -13.31 -4.22 2.80
CA ILE A 208 -13.36 -3.61 4.14
C ILE A 208 -13.65 -4.69 5.20
N ASN A 209 -14.66 -5.52 4.98
CA ASN A 209 -15.04 -6.57 5.93
C ASN A 209 -13.92 -7.61 6.11
N LEU A 210 -13.23 -7.97 5.03
CA LEU A 210 -12.08 -8.86 5.09
C LEU A 210 -10.93 -8.24 5.87
N ALA A 211 -10.60 -6.97 5.61
CA ALA A 211 -9.54 -6.27 6.34
C ALA A 211 -9.83 -6.17 7.84
N GLN A 212 -11.10 -5.95 8.22
CA GLN A 212 -11.51 -5.98 9.62
C GLN A 212 -11.33 -7.37 10.25
N ASP A 213 -11.80 -8.43 9.58
CA ASP A 213 -11.62 -9.82 10.02
C ASP A 213 -10.14 -10.16 10.24
N ILE A 214 -9.28 -9.77 9.29
CA ILE A 214 -7.85 -10.03 9.35
C ILE A 214 -7.22 -9.37 10.59
N ILE A 215 -7.54 -8.10 10.83
CA ILE A 215 -7.03 -7.35 11.98
C ILE A 215 -7.50 -7.97 13.30
N GLN A 216 -8.76 -8.40 13.37
CA GLN A 216 -9.38 -8.92 14.59
C GLN A 216 -8.91 -10.33 14.92
N ASN A 217 -8.80 -11.20 13.91
CA ASN A 217 -8.77 -12.65 14.12
C ASN A 217 -7.43 -13.31 13.74
N ARG A 218 -6.55 -12.63 12.99
CA ARG A 218 -5.31 -13.25 12.49
C ARG A 218 -4.09 -12.82 13.30
N PRO A 219 -3.07 -13.67 13.48
CA PRO A 219 -1.85 -13.28 14.20
C PRO A 219 -0.78 -12.61 13.30
N ASP A 220 -0.93 -12.65 11.97
CA ASP A 220 0.13 -12.22 11.05
C ASP A 220 0.21 -10.69 10.92
N PHE A 221 1.33 -10.12 11.39
CA PHE A 221 1.57 -8.68 11.37
C PHE A 221 1.50 -8.07 9.97
N SER A 222 2.05 -8.73 8.95
CA SER A 222 2.10 -8.19 7.58
C SER A 222 0.70 -8.08 6.98
N LEU A 223 -0.13 -9.10 7.18
CA LEU A 223 -1.53 -9.07 6.77
C LEU A 223 -2.34 -8.02 7.52
N LYS A 224 -2.13 -7.88 8.84
CA LYS A 224 -2.79 -6.81 9.62
C LYS A 224 -2.38 -5.42 9.16
N ALA A 225 -1.09 -5.20 8.89
CA ALA A 225 -0.57 -3.91 8.45
C ALA A 225 -1.14 -3.51 7.08
N LEU A 226 -1.19 -4.45 6.13
CA LEU A 226 -1.84 -4.21 4.83
C LEU A 226 -3.35 -3.97 5.00
N SER A 227 -4.01 -4.73 5.85
CA SER A 227 -5.44 -4.54 6.14
C SER A 227 -5.74 -3.17 6.73
N LEU A 228 -4.89 -2.66 7.63
CA LEU A 228 -5.04 -1.32 8.18
C LEU A 228 -4.91 -0.26 7.08
N LYS A 229 -3.91 -0.40 6.21
CA LYS A 229 -3.73 0.47 5.04
C LYS A 229 -4.96 0.45 4.12
N ILE A 230 -5.54 -0.73 3.87
CA ILE A 230 -6.78 -0.86 3.10
C ILE A 230 -7.92 -0.06 3.75
N LEU A 231 -8.11 -0.17 5.07
CA LEU A 231 -9.16 0.57 5.77
C LEU A 231 -8.95 2.09 5.70
N GLU A 232 -7.71 2.56 5.77
CA GLU A 232 -7.35 3.97 5.57
C GLU A 232 -7.67 4.45 4.15
N GLU A 233 -7.19 3.72 3.13
CA GLU A 233 -7.33 4.12 1.71
C GLU A 233 -8.78 4.06 1.24
N LYS A 234 -9.57 3.09 1.73
CA LYS A 234 -11.01 2.99 1.45
C LYS A 234 -11.86 3.90 2.35
N LYS A 235 -11.25 4.75 3.18
CA LYS A 235 -11.92 5.71 4.09
C LYS A 235 -13.01 5.05 4.94
N PHE A 236 -12.66 3.96 5.62
CA PHE A 236 -13.61 3.26 6.48
C PHE A 236 -14.23 4.21 7.53
N ASN A 237 -15.54 4.39 7.49
CA ASN A 237 -16.25 5.43 8.26
C ASN A 237 -16.06 5.35 9.78
N ASN A 238 -15.79 4.15 10.33
CA ASN A 238 -15.60 3.94 11.77
C ASN A 238 -14.14 3.59 12.12
N LEU A 239 -13.19 4.05 11.30
CA LEU A 239 -11.77 3.71 11.45
C LEU A 239 -11.21 4.13 12.81
N GLU A 240 -11.55 5.33 13.29
CA GLU A 240 -11.03 5.84 14.57
C GLU A 240 -11.39 4.94 15.75
N ASN A 241 -12.69 4.65 15.93
CA ASN A 241 -13.16 3.79 17.02
C ASN A 241 -12.61 2.37 16.88
N PHE A 242 -12.55 1.86 15.65
CA PHE A 242 -11.97 0.55 15.39
C PHE A 242 -10.50 0.48 15.80
N ILE A 243 -9.69 1.49 15.44
CA ILE A 243 -8.28 1.57 15.86
C ILE A 243 -8.19 1.66 17.39
N LYS A 244 -8.98 2.52 18.03
CA LYS A 244 -9.00 2.67 19.51
C LYS A 244 -9.31 1.34 20.19
N GLU A 245 -10.35 0.63 19.74
CA GLU A 245 -10.71 -0.71 20.26
C GLU A 245 -9.56 -1.72 20.09
N ARG A 246 -8.89 -1.71 18.94
CA ARG A 246 -7.77 -2.62 18.66
C ARG A 246 -6.51 -2.29 19.46
N ILE A 247 -6.21 -1.01 19.74
CA ILE A 247 -5.09 -0.64 20.63
C ILE A 247 -5.27 -1.24 22.03
N VAL A 248 -6.50 -1.22 22.54
CA VAL A 248 -6.84 -1.78 23.87
C VAL A 248 -6.75 -3.30 23.88
N SER A 249 -7.24 -3.95 22.82
CA SER A 249 -7.49 -5.41 22.82
C SER A 249 -6.42 -6.26 22.13
N ASP A 250 -5.60 -5.71 21.24
CA ASP A 250 -4.58 -6.48 20.50
C ASP A 250 -3.45 -6.92 21.43
N THR A 251 -2.87 -8.09 21.18
CA THR A 251 -1.78 -8.65 21.99
C THR A 251 -0.39 -8.36 21.43
N SER A 252 -0.29 -7.92 20.17
CA SER A 252 0.97 -7.62 19.50
C SER A 252 1.39 -6.18 19.76
N ASN A 253 2.46 -5.97 20.54
CA ASN A 253 3.01 -4.64 20.80
C ASN A 253 3.43 -3.91 19.51
N SER A 254 3.98 -4.63 18.53
CA SER A 254 4.34 -4.06 17.23
C SER A 254 3.12 -3.56 16.47
N PHE A 255 2.01 -4.30 16.52
CA PHE A 255 0.78 -3.88 15.85
C PHE A 255 0.06 -2.76 16.61
N LYS A 256 0.04 -2.78 17.96
CA LYS A 256 -0.43 -1.65 18.77
C LYS A 256 0.31 -0.36 18.42
N LEU A 257 1.64 -0.41 18.27
CA LEU A 257 2.42 0.76 17.88
C LEU A 257 2.08 1.27 16.47
N LEU A 258 1.81 0.36 15.54
CA LEU A 258 1.35 0.71 14.19
C LEU A 258 -0.04 1.38 14.25
N LEU A 259 -0.96 0.83 15.03
CA LEU A 259 -2.29 1.39 15.27
C LEU A 259 -2.20 2.78 15.92
N THR A 260 -1.37 2.96 16.95
CA THR A 260 -1.09 4.27 17.55
C THR A 260 -0.57 5.24 16.50
N SER A 261 0.36 4.82 15.65
CA SER A 261 0.90 5.68 14.59
C SER A 261 -0.18 6.07 13.58
N SER A 262 -1.04 5.14 13.16
CA SER A 262 -2.19 5.40 12.30
C SER A 262 -3.17 6.36 12.95
N LEU A 263 -3.49 6.16 14.23
CA LEU A 263 -4.39 7.02 14.99
C LEU A 263 -3.85 8.46 15.03
N THR A 264 -2.60 8.66 15.44
CA THR A 264 -1.94 9.99 15.49
C THR A 264 -1.74 10.65 14.13
N LYS A 265 -1.78 9.89 13.03
CA LYS A 265 -1.61 10.42 11.67
C LYS A 265 -2.94 10.89 11.09
N ASN A 266 -4.01 10.14 11.37
CA ASN A 266 -5.32 10.34 10.74
C ASN A 266 -6.29 11.12 11.64
N PHE A 267 -6.10 11.06 12.96
CA PHE A 267 -7.01 11.62 13.97
C PHE A 267 -6.18 12.37 15.01
N SER A 268 -5.93 13.67 14.80
CA SER A 268 -5.14 14.48 15.74
C SER A 268 -5.97 15.55 16.43
N ASP A 269 -7.03 15.08 17.09
CA ASP A 269 -7.92 15.88 17.92
C ASP A 269 -7.62 15.69 19.43
N PRO A 270 -8.13 16.58 20.30
CA PRO A 270 -7.98 16.47 21.76
C PRO A 270 -8.40 15.12 22.33
N SER A 271 -9.51 14.54 21.86
CA SER A 271 -10.03 13.27 22.39
C SER A 271 -9.09 12.10 22.08
N THR A 272 -8.44 12.12 20.92
CA THR A 272 -7.44 11.12 20.55
C THR A 272 -6.18 11.24 21.41
N TYR A 273 -5.75 12.46 21.74
CA TYR A 273 -4.64 12.67 22.67
C TYR A 273 -4.95 12.11 24.06
N VAL A 274 -6.13 12.42 24.61
CA VAL A 274 -6.57 11.90 25.91
C VAL A 274 -6.58 10.38 25.91
N PHE A 275 -7.18 9.76 24.87
CA PHE A 275 -7.19 8.31 24.74
C PHE A 275 -5.78 7.70 24.76
N LEU A 276 -4.85 8.23 23.96
CA LEU A 276 -3.48 7.69 23.92
C LEU A 276 -2.74 7.88 25.24
N HIS A 277 -2.95 9.00 25.92
CA HIS A 277 -2.36 9.27 27.23
C HIS A 277 -2.89 8.29 28.29
N GLU A 278 -4.18 7.99 28.29
CA GLU A 278 -4.78 6.96 29.15
C GLU A 278 -4.19 5.58 28.85
N GLN A 279 -4.11 5.18 27.57
CA GLN A 279 -3.54 3.89 27.18
C GLN A 279 -2.06 3.77 27.56
N MET A 280 -1.27 4.84 27.40
CA MET A 280 0.13 4.88 27.83
C MET A 280 0.28 4.62 29.34
N ASN A 281 -0.64 5.12 30.16
CA ASN A 281 -0.61 4.92 31.60
C ASN A 281 -1.00 3.50 32.01
N LEU A 282 -1.80 2.81 31.19
CA LEU A 282 -2.20 1.43 31.37
C LEU A 282 -1.20 0.41 30.78
N GLU A 283 -0.27 0.87 29.92
CA GLU A 283 0.69 -0.01 29.27
C GLU A 283 1.78 -0.50 30.24
N ASN A 284 1.96 -1.81 30.28
CA ASN A 284 2.90 -2.49 31.18
C ASN A 284 4.24 -2.76 30.49
N ASP A 285 4.28 -2.84 29.16
CA ASP A 285 5.53 -2.97 28.42
C ASP A 285 6.27 -1.61 28.38
N PRO A 286 7.46 -1.50 29.00
CA PRO A 286 8.16 -0.22 29.11
C PRO A 286 8.62 0.32 27.75
N THR A 287 8.90 -0.56 26.79
CA THR A 287 9.35 -0.17 25.45
C THR A 287 8.19 0.42 24.66
N LEU A 288 7.04 -0.27 24.63
CA LEU A 288 5.83 0.23 23.99
C LEU A 288 5.35 1.52 24.63
N LYS A 289 5.37 1.59 25.97
CA LYS A 289 5.04 2.81 26.72
C LYS A 289 5.90 4.00 26.29
N GLN A 290 7.22 3.83 26.26
CA GLN A 290 8.14 4.89 25.80
C GLN A 290 7.89 5.28 24.34
N LEU A 291 7.59 4.32 23.46
CA LEU A 291 7.30 4.61 22.06
C LEU A 291 5.98 5.37 21.88
N ILE A 292 4.95 5.06 22.68
CA ILE A 292 3.69 5.83 22.73
C ILE A 292 3.95 7.24 23.28
N GLU A 293 4.74 7.37 24.35
CA GLU A 293 5.11 8.66 24.94
C GLU A 293 5.79 9.59 23.92
N ILE A 294 6.75 9.07 23.15
CA ILE A 294 7.40 9.82 22.06
C ILE A 294 6.38 10.32 21.03
N LYS A 295 5.35 9.53 20.73
CA LYS A 295 4.27 9.92 19.80
C LYS A 295 3.39 11.01 20.39
N ILE A 296 3.04 10.92 21.67
CA ILE A 296 2.25 11.92 22.42
C ILE A 296 3.00 13.26 22.54
N ILE A 297 4.30 13.22 22.84
CA ILE A 297 5.13 14.43 22.92
C ILE A 297 5.14 15.18 21.59
N LYS A 298 5.27 14.44 20.47
CA LYS A 298 5.27 14.99 19.11
C LYS A 298 3.87 15.22 18.52
N PHE A 299 2.82 14.97 19.30
CA PHE A 299 1.44 15.07 18.84
C PHE A 299 1.09 16.54 18.61
N ILE A 300 0.76 16.86 17.36
CA ILE A 300 0.20 18.15 16.94
C ILE A 300 -1.01 17.87 16.03
N PRO A 301 -1.97 18.81 15.94
CA PRO A 301 -3.10 18.67 15.04
C PRO A 301 -2.66 18.44 13.59
N VAL A 302 -3.35 17.56 12.86
CA VAL A 302 -3.09 17.30 11.44
C VAL A 302 -3.38 18.57 10.66
N ILE A 303 -2.50 18.95 9.74
CA ILE A 303 -2.75 20.02 8.78
C ILE A 303 -3.96 19.62 7.92
N PRO A 304 -5.07 20.37 7.95
CA PRO A 304 -6.26 20.02 7.17
C PRO A 304 -5.95 20.01 5.66
N ASP A 305 -6.45 19.01 4.94
CA ASP A 305 -6.34 18.96 3.48
C ASP A 305 -6.96 20.22 2.83
N SER A 306 -6.44 20.58 1.67
CA SER A 306 -6.94 21.63 0.78
C SER A 306 -8.44 21.55 0.49
N THR A 307 -9.05 20.37 0.58
CA THR A 307 -10.49 20.15 0.38
C THR A 307 -11.35 20.57 1.57
N ILE A 308 -10.77 20.70 2.77
CA ILE A 308 -11.49 21.16 3.97
C ILE A 308 -11.70 22.68 3.88
N SER A 309 -12.94 23.13 4.05
CA SER A 309 -13.29 24.55 4.00
C SER A 309 -12.83 25.32 5.25
N ALA A 310 -12.56 26.63 5.12
CA ALA A 310 -12.21 27.47 6.26
C ALA A 310 -13.32 27.50 7.32
N THR A 311 -14.59 27.43 6.92
CA THR A 311 -15.74 27.31 7.83
C THR A 311 -15.65 26.03 8.67
N THR A 312 -15.42 24.87 8.03
CA THR A 312 -15.24 23.60 8.75
C THR A 312 -14.04 23.63 9.71
N MET A 313 -12.96 24.33 9.33
CA MET A 313 -11.81 24.50 10.23
C MET A 313 -12.17 25.39 11.44
N LEU A 314 -12.96 26.46 11.25
CA LEU A 314 -13.45 27.27 12.38
C LEU A 314 -14.33 26.46 13.32
N ASP A 315 -15.28 25.68 12.79
CA ASP A 315 -16.12 24.77 13.57
C ASP A 315 -15.27 23.79 14.39
N THR A 316 -14.19 23.28 13.78
CA THR A 316 -13.24 22.38 14.45
C THR A 316 -12.49 23.09 15.58
N LEU A 317 -12.02 24.33 15.36
CA LEU A 317 -11.32 25.10 16.39
C LEU A 317 -12.25 25.48 17.57
N ILE A 318 -13.53 25.76 17.28
CA ILE A 318 -14.57 25.95 18.30
C ILE A 318 -14.74 24.65 19.12
N SER A 319 -14.85 23.51 18.45
CA SER A 319 -14.92 22.20 19.11
C SER A 319 -13.69 21.93 19.98
N TYR A 320 -12.48 22.21 19.48
CA TYR A 320 -11.24 22.05 20.25
C TYR A 320 -11.21 22.96 21.48
N THR A 321 -11.66 24.21 21.35
CA THR A 321 -11.75 25.15 22.48
C THR A 321 -12.64 24.60 23.60
N ASN A 322 -13.81 24.04 23.23
CA ASN A 322 -14.71 23.42 24.19
C ASN A 322 -14.13 22.15 24.83
N GLN A 323 -13.46 21.29 24.04
CA GLN A 323 -12.81 20.08 24.55
C GLN A 323 -11.64 20.41 25.48
N CYS A 324 -10.78 21.36 25.13
CA CYS A 324 -9.68 21.82 25.99
C CYS A 324 -10.19 22.35 27.33
N TYR A 325 -11.33 23.04 27.35
CA TYR A 325 -11.97 23.43 28.60
C TYR A 325 -12.49 22.22 29.39
N GLY A 326 -13.18 21.28 28.71
CA GLY A 326 -13.70 20.06 29.34
C GLY A 326 -12.62 19.16 29.94
N TYR A 327 -11.42 19.14 29.35
CA TYR A 327 -10.25 18.42 29.87
C TYR A 327 -9.39 19.24 30.84
N GLU A 328 -9.85 20.44 31.24
CA GLU A 328 -9.15 21.38 32.12
C GLU A 328 -7.78 21.87 31.60
N TRP A 329 -7.52 21.75 30.30
CA TRP A 329 -6.35 22.32 29.62
C TRP A 329 -6.49 23.82 29.39
N LEU A 330 -7.74 24.31 29.43
CA LEU A 330 -8.10 25.72 29.49
C LEU A 330 -8.85 25.94 30.81
N LYS A 331 -8.29 26.74 31.73
CA LYS A 331 -8.97 27.08 33.00
C LYS A 331 -9.39 28.56 32.96
N ASP A 332 -10.58 28.84 33.49
CA ASP A 332 -11.40 30.06 33.37
C ASP A 332 -12.47 30.02 32.26
N GLU A 333 -13.73 30.03 32.69
CA GLU A 333 -14.89 30.06 31.80
C GLU A 333 -15.01 31.39 31.05
N ASN A 334 -14.65 32.50 31.70
CA ASN A 334 -14.69 33.81 31.04
C ASN A 334 -13.70 33.87 29.89
N TYR A 335 -12.49 33.33 30.10
CA TYR A 335 -11.48 33.25 29.05
C TYR A 335 -11.89 32.33 27.90
N LYS A 336 -12.49 31.17 28.19
CA LYS A 336 -13.11 30.32 27.15
C LYS A 336 -14.13 31.10 26.32
N ASN A 337 -15.02 31.85 26.97
CA ASN A 337 -16.05 32.63 26.27
C ASN A 337 -15.45 33.79 25.46
N GLU A 338 -14.36 34.41 25.93
CA GLU A 338 -13.59 35.41 25.18
C GLU A 338 -13.03 34.80 23.88
N LEU A 339 -12.40 33.63 23.97
CA LEU A 339 -11.86 32.90 22.82
C LEU A 339 -12.96 32.51 21.82
N LEU A 340 -14.08 31.95 22.30
CA LEU A 340 -15.23 31.60 21.46
C LEU A 340 -15.86 32.81 20.76
N THR A 341 -15.87 33.98 21.42
CA THR A 341 -16.36 35.23 20.82
C THR A 341 -15.51 35.63 19.61
N LYS A 342 -14.17 35.51 19.70
CA LYS A 342 -13.27 35.79 18.58
C LYS A 342 -13.53 34.84 17.40
N LEU A 343 -13.73 33.55 17.68
CA LEU A 343 -14.05 32.55 16.64
C LEU A 343 -15.41 32.81 15.98
N THR A 344 -16.42 33.19 16.75
CA THR A 344 -17.75 33.56 16.24
C THR A 344 -17.68 34.80 15.35
N ASN A 345 -16.89 35.82 15.74
CA ASN A 345 -16.66 36.99 14.91
C ASN A 345 -15.93 36.64 13.62
N ALA A 346 -14.89 35.79 13.68
CA ALA A 346 -14.17 35.31 12.51
C ALA A 346 -15.11 34.60 11.52
N GLU A 347 -16.00 33.73 12.02
CA GLU A 347 -17.01 33.05 11.22
C GLU A 347 -17.98 34.04 10.55
N ASN A 348 -18.47 35.03 11.29
CA ASN A 348 -19.33 36.09 10.75
C ASN A 348 -18.64 36.87 9.62
N TYR A 349 -17.36 37.23 9.78
CA TYR A 349 -16.59 37.90 8.73
C TYR A 349 -16.37 36.99 7.52
N LEU A 350 -16.05 35.72 7.72
CA LEU A 350 -15.89 34.75 6.65
C LEU A 350 -17.19 34.59 5.84
N ASN A 351 -18.32 34.47 6.51
CA ASN A 351 -19.65 34.37 5.88
C ASN A 351 -20.06 35.65 5.14
N ALA A 352 -19.54 36.81 5.56
CA ALA A 352 -19.70 38.08 4.86
C ALA A 352 -18.72 38.27 3.68
N GLY A 353 -17.79 37.32 3.44
CA GLY A 353 -16.77 37.41 2.40
C GLY A 353 -15.55 38.28 2.78
N ASP A 354 -15.39 38.60 4.06
CA ASP A 354 -14.30 39.42 4.60
C ASP A 354 -13.20 38.54 5.20
N SER A 355 -12.35 37.99 4.33
CA SER A 355 -11.25 37.12 4.77
C SER A 355 -10.19 37.85 5.59
N LEU A 356 -10.03 39.16 5.41
CA LEU A 356 -9.04 39.95 6.13
C LEU A 356 -9.43 40.10 7.60
N ASN A 357 -10.65 40.53 7.88
CA ASN A 357 -11.12 40.66 9.27
C ASN A 357 -11.29 39.28 9.94
N CYS A 358 -11.68 38.26 9.18
CA CYS A 358 -11.64 36.87 9.67
C CYS A 358 -10.22 36.49 10.15
N LYS A 359 -9.20 36.71 9.31
CA LYS A 359 -7.80 36.46 9.66
C LYS A 359 -7.34 37.27 10.88
N THR A 360 -7.76 38.53 11.00
CA THR A 360 -7.46 39.38 12.17
C THR A 360 -8.01 38.79 13.46
N GLU A 361 -9.27 38.33 13.48
CA GLU A 361 -9.86 37.71 14.67
C GLU A 361 -9.18 36.39 15.06
N ILE A 362 -8.82 35.55 14.07
CA ILE A 362 -8.11 34.30 14.35
C ILE A 362 -6.67 34.57 14.85
N THR A 363 -6.01 35.59 14.31
CA THR A 363 -4.69 36.03 14.80
C THR A 363 -4.80 36.53 16.25
N ALA A 364 -5.86 37.29 16.57
CA ALA A 364 -6.11 37.75 17.94
C ALA A 364 -6.41 36.58 18.89
N PHE A 365 -7.13 35.55 18.44
CA PHE A 365 -7.31 34.30 19.17
C PHE A 365 -5.97 33.62 19.45
N GLN A 366 -5.15 33.41 18.41
CA GLN A 366 -3.88 32.70 18.52
C GLN A 366 -2.91 33.42 19.46
N ASN A 367 -2.79 34.75 19.32
CA ASN A 367 -1.93 35.58 20.18
C ASN A 367 -2.39 35.56 21.65
N SER A 368 -3.70 35.51 21.90
CA SER A 368 -4.21 35.41 23.26
C SER A 368 -3.83 34.07 23.90
N VAL A 369 -4.00 32.97 23.17
CA VAL A 369 -3.60 31.62 23.62
C VAL A 369 -2.11 31.60 23.94
N ASP A 370 -1.28 32.14 23.05
CA ASP A 370 0.18 32.20 23.22
C ASP A 370 0.58 33.05 24.44
N LEU A 371 -0.01 34.24 24.61
CA LEU A 371 0.28 35.11 25.74
C LEU A 371 0.01 34.43 27.09
N VAL A 372 -1.16 33.77 27.21
CA VAL A 372 -1.56 33.08 28.44
C VAL A 372 -0.68 31.85 28.70
N TYR A 373 -0.33 31.11 27.65
CA TYR A 373 0.55 29.96 27.76
C TYR A 373 1.97 30.35 28.20
N GLN A 374 2.56 31.40 27.61
CA GLN A 374 3.92 31.85 27.92
C GLN A 374 4.04 32.53 29.30
N ASN A 375 2.96 33.13 29.81
CA ASN A 375 2.97 33.92 31.05
C ASN A 375 1.82 33.53 32.00
N PRO A 376 1.75 32.27 32.49
CA PRO A 376 0.60 31.78 33.26
C PRO A 376 0.38 32.53 34.57
N GLU A 377 1.46 32.94 35.26
CA GLU A 377 1.37 33.67 36.54
C GLU A 377 0.80 35.08 36.38
N GLN A 378 1.09 35.75 35.25
CA GLN A 378 0.66 37.12 35.00
C GLN A 378 -0.77 37.21 34.47
N ASN A 379 -1.30 36.10 33.95
CA ASN A 379 -2.62 36.05 33.34
C ASN A 379 -3.68 35.35 34.21
N TYR A 380 -3.34 34.97 35.45
CA TYR A 380 -4.28 34.34 36.38
C TYR A 380 -5.57 35.19 36.52
N PRO A 381 -6.77 34.59 36.43
CA PRO A 381 -7.09 33.17 36.48
C PRO A 381 -7.01 32.41 35.14
N LYS A 382 -6.66 33.09 34.03
CA LYS A 382 -6.52 32.45 32.72
C LYS A 382 -5.36 31.45 32.74
N TYR A 383 -5.58 30.30 32.12
CA TYR A 383 -4.56 29.26 32.04
C TYR A 383 -4.74 28.42 30.77
N VAL A 384 -3.63 28.08 30.13
CA VAL A 384 -3.54 27.14 29.00
C VAL A 384 -2.41 26.16 29.31
N SER A 385 -2.68 24.86 29.30
CA SER A 385 -1.64 23.82 29.46
C SER A 385 -0.86 23.58 28.17
N ASP A 386 0.23 22.79 28.23
CA ASP A 386 0.97 22.36 27.03
C ASP A 386 0.06 21.66 26.02
N GLU A 387 -0.87 20.83 26.49
CA GLU A 387 -1.88 20.16 25.66
C GLU A 387 -2.83 21.16 25.01
N GLY A 388 -3.40 22.07 25.81
CA GLY A 388 -4.28 23.12 25.29
C GLY A 388 -3.58 23.95 24.22
N TYR A 389 -2.32 24.32 24.45
CA TYR A 389 -1.51 25.08 23.51
C TYR A 389 -1.34 24.32 22.18
N LYS A 390 -1.02 23.02 22.20
CA LYS A 390 -0.87 22.19 20.99
C LYS A 390 -2.08 22.29 20.06
N PHE A 391 -3.30 22.21 20.61
CA PHE A 391 -4.52 22.20 19.80
C PHE A 391 -4.96 23.59 19.39
N LEU A 392 -4.93 24.55 20.31
CA LEU A 392 -5.49 25.89 20.07
C LEU A 392 -4.52 26.75 19.25
N TYR A 393 -3.22 26.70 19.53
CA TYR A 393 -2.22 27.53 18.85
C TYR A 393 -1.93 27.02 17.43
N TYR A 394 -1.57 25.74 17.27
CA TYR A 394 -1.16 25.23 15.95
C TYR A 394 -2.34 25.18 14.97
N TYR A 395 -3.53 24.74 15.42
CA TYR A 395 -4.67 24.61 14.53
C TYR A 395 -5.18 25.97 14.04
N SER A 396 -5.18 27.01 14.88
CA SER A 396 -5.49 28.38 14.44
C SER A 396 -4.50 28.89 13.40
N GLY A 397 -3.21 28.55 13.52
CA GLY A 397 -2.19 28.84 12.52
C GLY A 397 -2.53 28.29 11.13
N TYR A 398 -3.04 27.06 11.06
CA TYR A 398 -3.45 26.47 9.78
C TYR A 398 -4.60 27.24 9.11
N ILE A 399 -5.51 27.82 9.89
CA ILE A 399 -6.59 28.65 9.34
C ILE A 399 -6.03 29.98 8.81
N ILE A 400 -5.12 30.61 9.54
CA ILE A 400 -4.43 31.85 9.13
C ILE A 400 -3.65 31.67 7.83
N GLU A 401 -3.00 30.51 7.64
CA GLU A 401 -2.29 30.17 6.40
C GLU A 401 -3.23 29.91 5.22
N ARG A 402 -4.45 29.45 5.50
CA ARG A 402 -5.47 29.17 4.48
C ARG A 402 -6.16 30.44 3.95
N LEU A 403 -6.37 31.43 4.81
CA LEU A 403 -6.97 32.74 4.50
C LEU A 403 -5.96 33.70 3.87
#